data_AF-A0AAE4CYN7-F1
#
_entry.id   AF-A0AAE4CYN7-F1
#
_cell.length_a   1.000
_cell.length_b   1.000
_cell.length_c   1.000
_cell.angle_alpha   90.00
_cell.angle_beta   90.00
_cell.angle_gamma   90.00
#
_symmetry.space_group_name_H-M   'P 1'
#
loop_
_entity.id
_entity.type
_entity.pdbx_description
1 polymer ?
#
loop_
_entity_poly.entity_id
_entity_poly.type
_entity_poly.pdbx_seq_one_letter_code
_entity_poly.pdbx_strand_id
1 'polypeptide(L)'
;MSVTVPLAYPAPIPLGHRVELTWLVKLGGLRGNKPSSQPFEPHLRDLDSGIAYGPEWQFGSYGMFRSDRVNAYSQEPRPDLEVERTLRGRVVACTVVSVTLAEPYQQTLLLLDEE
;
A
#
# COMPACT_ATOMS: atom_id res chain seq x y z
N MET A 1 -4.99 20.98 0.69
CA MET A 1 -5.70 20.67 1.95
C MET A 1 -4.94 19.53 2.62
N SER A 2 -4.84 19.48 3.95
CA SER A 2 -4.11 18.38 4.59
C SER A 2 -5.04 17.20 4.87
N VAL A 3 -4.61 15.99 4.52
CA VAL A 3 -5.36 14.74 4.72
C VAL A 3 -4.49 13.70 5.43
N THR A 4 -5.10 12.96 6.36
CA THR A 4 -4.44 11.87 7.06
C THR A 4 -4.81 10.54 6.40
N VAL A 5 -3.79 9.73 6.06
CA VAL A 5 -3.96 8.43 5.43
C VAL A 5 -3.31 7.33 6.27
N PRO A 6 -4.10 6.47 6.93
CA PRO A 6 -3.59 5.27 7.60
C PRO A 6 -3.35 4.12 6.61
N LEU A 7 -2.23 3.43 6.75
CA LEU A 7 -1.79 2.29 5.96
C LEU A 7 -1.55 1.07 6.86
N ALA A 8 -2.06 -0.08 6.46
CA ALA A 8 -1.92 -1.35 7.18
C ALA A 8 -0.57 -2.07 6.92
N TYR A 9 0.41 -1.36 6.35
CA TYR A 9 1.74 -1.87 6.02
C TYR A 9 2.81 -0.79 6.27
N PRO A 10 4.10 -1.17 6.43
CA PRO A 10 5.18 -0.21 6.61
C PRO A 10 5.53 0.50 5.30
N ALA A 11 5.62 1.83 5.35
CA ALA A 11 5.99 2.69 4.24
C ALA A 11 6.77 3.92 4.72
N PRO A 12 8.06 3.76 5.06
CA PRO A 12 8.91 4.89 5.43
C PRO A 12 9.15 5.79 4.23
N ILE A 13 8.48 6.94 4.19
CA ILE A 13 8.65 7.95 3.12
C ILE A 13 9.24 9.23 3.70
N PRO A 14 10.28 9.82 3.08
CA PRO A 14 10.85 11.08 3.54
C PRO A 14 9.85 12.24 3.46
N LEU A 15 9.98 13.18 4.39
CA LEU A 15 9.18 14.41 4.37
C LEU A 15 9.50 15.24 3.12
N GLY A 16 8.48 15.89 2.58
CA GLY A 16 8.57 16.70 1.38
C GLY A 16 8.48 15.90 0.08
N HIS A 17 8.51 14.57 0.10
CA HIS A 17 8.36 13.76 -1.11
C HIS A 17 6.93 13.82 -1.66
N ARG A 18 6.81 13.79 -2.99
CA ARG A 18 5.54 13.64 -3.70
C ARG A 18 5.17 12.17 -3.78
N VAL A 19 3.90 11.88 -3.49
CA VAL A 19 3.39 10.51 -3.50
C VAL A 19 2.09 10.41 -4.28
N GLU A 20 1.87 9.23 -4.87
CA GLU A 20 0.57 8.81 -5.40
C GLU A 20 0.09 7.60 -4.61
N LEU A 21 -1.17 7.65 -4.18
CA LEU A 21 -1.87 6.54 -3.56
C LEU A 21 -2.99 6.08 -4.48
N THR A 22 -3.05 4.79 -4.76
CA THR A 22 -4.05 4.16 -5.60
C THR A 22 -4.78 3.10 -4.81
N TRP A 23 -6.06 3.30 -4.52
CA TRP A 23 -6.90 2.28 -3.90
C TRP A 23 -7.35 1.32 -4.98
N LEU A 24 -6.99 0.05 -4.81
CA LEU A 24 -7.28 -1.03 -5.75
C LEU A 24 -8.39 -1.91 -5.19
N VAL A 25 -9.28 -2.36 -6.07
CA VAL A 25 -10.35 -3.29 -5.73
C VAL A 25 -9.75 -4.69 -5.60
N LYS A 26 -9.89 -5.29 -4.41
CA LYS A 26 -9.47 -6.67 -4.19
C LYS A 26 -10.57 -7.63 -4.63
N LEU A 27 -10.26 -8.48 -5.59
CA LEU A 27 -11.11 -9.58 -6.01
C LEU A 27 -10.72 -10.84 -5.22
N GLY A 28 -11.63 -11.31 -4.36
CA GLY A 28 -11.52 -12.63 -3.72
C GLY A 28 -11.41 -12.64 -2.19
N GLY A 29 -12.11 -13.62 -1.61
CA GLY A 29 -12.06 -14.08 -0.22
C GLY A 29 -12.74 -15.45 -0.13
N LEU A 30 -12.62 -16.15 1.01
CA LEU A 30 -13.17 -17.51 1.25
C LEU A 30 -14.69 -17.69 0.97
N ARG A 31 -15.42 -16.60 0.71
CA ARG A 31 -16.87 -16.57 0.45
C ARG A 31 -17.28 -16.06 -0.95
N GLY A 32 -16.34 -15.96 -1.90
CA GLY A 32 -16.62 -15.69 -3.32
C GLY A 32 -15.92 -14.46 -3.89
N ASN A 33 -16.04 -14.29 -5.21
CA ASN A 33 -15.38 -13.26 -6.03
C ASN A 33 -15.98 -11.85 -5.88
N LYS A 34 -16.55 -11.50 -4.72
CA LYS A 34 -17.13 -10.16 -4.55
C LYS A 34 -16.02 -9.12 -4.42
N PRO A 35 -16.06 -8.02 -5.19
CA PRO A 35 -15.22 -6.85 -4.99
C PRO A 35 -15.27 -6.39 -3.53
N SER A 36 -14.10 -6.17 -2.93
CA SER A 36 -13.99 -5.59 -1.59
C SER A 36 -12.99 -4.43 -1.62
N SER A 37 -13.45 -3.25 -1.19
CA SER A 37 -12.57 -2.11 -0.92
C SER A 37 -11.59 -2.45 0.20
N GLN A 38 -10.36 -1.97 0.06
CA GLN A 38 -9.30 -2.09 1.07
C GLN A 38 -8.84 -0.68 1.49
N PRO A 39 -9.58 0.00 2.37
CA PRO A 39 -9.36 1.43 2.64
C PRO A 39 -7.97 1.74 3.23
N PHE A 40 -7.35 0.77 3.91
CA PHE A 40 -6.04 0.89 4.55
C PHE A 40 -4.91 0.23 3.76
N GLU A 41 -5.21 -0.27 2.56
CA GLU A 41 -4.22 -0.94 1.71
C GLU A 41 -4.15 -0.30 0.31
N PRO A 42 -4.01 1.03 0.17
CA PRO A 42 -3.70 1.58 -1.14
C PRO A 42 -2.34 1.06 -1.62
N HIS A 43 -2.11 1.04 -2.92
CA HIS A 43 -0.76 1.04 -3.47
C HIS A 43 -0.18 2.44 -3.32
N LEU A 44 1.05 2.56 -2.81
CA LEU A 44 1.69 3.84 -2.58
C LEU A 44 2.98 3.93 -3.40
N ARG A 45 3.09 4.94 -4.24
CA ARG A 45 4.28 5.23 -5.05
C ARG A 45 4.90 6.54 -4.59
N ASP A 46 6.15 6.49 -4.17
CA ASP A 46 6.99 7.67 -4.00
C ASP A 46 7.47 8.14 -5.38
N LEU A 47 6.95 9.28 -5.83
CA LEU A 47 7.22 9.81 -7.16
C LEU A 47 8.61 10.44 -7.27
N ASP A 48 9.25 10.76 -6.14
CA ASP A 48 10.57 11.37 -6.12
C ASP A 48 11.69 10.32 -6.05
N SER A 49 11.48 9.21 -5.32
CA SER A 49 12.46 8.11 -5.23
C SER A 49 12.17 6.92 -6.15
N GLY A 50 10.94 6.79 -6.65
CA GLY A 50 10.48 5.66 -7.45
C GLY A 50 10.14 4.40 -6.63
N ILE A 51 10.18 4.46 -5.30
CA ILE A 51 9.87 3.31 -4.43
C ILE A 51 8.36 3.06 -4.40
N ALA A 52 7.98 1.80 -4.54
CA ALA A 52 6.60 1.34 -4.41
C ALA A 52 6.39 0.58 -3.09
N TYR A 53 5.26 0.83 -2.44
CA TYR A 53 4.81 0.19 -1.22
C TYR A 53 3.40 -0.36 -1.39
N GLY A 54 3.10 -1.43 -0.67
CA GLY A 54 1.78 -2.04 -0.65
C GLY A 54 1.84 -3.48 -0.16
N PRO A 55 0.68 -4.09 0.11
CA PRO A 55 0.58 -5.49 0.44
C PRO A 55 0.93 -6.40 -0.76
N GLU A 56 1.39 -7.61 -0.45
CA GLU A 56 1.82 -8.61 -1.44
C GLU A 56 0.82 -8.84 -2.59
N TRP A 57 -0.48 -8.87 -2.28
CA TRP A 57 -1.53 -9.20 -3.26
C TRP A 57 -1.58 -8.23 -4.46
N GLN A 58 -0.98 -7.04 -4.32
CA GLN A 58 -0.87 -6.03 -5.37
C GLN A 58 0.29 -6.29 -6.33
N PHE A 59 1.36 -6.97 -5.89
CA PHE A 59 2.63 -7.04 -6.64
C PHE A 59 2.92 -8.38 -7.32
N GLY A 60 2.14 -9.42 -7.01
CA GLY A 60 2.37 -10.76 -7.54
C GLY A 60 1.07 -11.50 -7.85
N SER A 61 1.13 -12.39 -8.83
CA SER A 61 0.12 -13.42 -9.02
C SER A 61 0.02 -14.28 -7.75
N TYR A 62 -1.16 -14.83 -7.45
CA TYR A 62 -1.44 -15.76 -6.35
C TYR A 62 -0.52 -17.01 -6.42
N GLY A 63 0.76 -16.84 -6.15
CA GLY A 63 1.73 -17.90 -5.94
C GLY A 63 1.78 -18.19 -4.45
N MET A 64 1.76 -19.46 -4.09
CA MET A 64 1.94 -19.88 -2.71
C MET A 64 3.25 -19.28 -2.19
N PHE A 65 3.18 -18.48 -1.13
CA PHE A 65 4.36 -17.95 -0.43
C PHE A 65 5.37 -19.09 -0.25
N ARG A 66 6.60 -18.86 -0.71
CA ARG A 66 7.68 -19.82 -0.60
C ARG A 66 8.63 -19.38 0.50
N SER A 67 8.67 -20.12 1.60
CA SER A 67 9.56 -19.81 2.73
C SER A 67 11.03 -20.07 2.43
N ASP A 68 11.35 -20.82 1.36
CA ASP A 68 12.69 -21.23 0.98
C ASP A 68 13.39 -20.26 0.01
N ARG A 69 12.69 -19.22 -0.49
CA ARG A 69 13.24 -18.28 -1.46
C ARG A 69 12.54 -16.93 -1.47
N VAL A 70 13.22 -15.93 -2.05
CA VAL A 70 12.62 -14.63 -2.31
C VAL A 70 11.60 -14.75 -3.45
N ASN A 71 10.39 -14.26 -3.21
CA ASN A 71 9.37 -14.16 -4.25
C ASN A 71 9.72 -13.04 -5.24
N ALA A 72 9.48 -13.27 -6.52
CA ALA A 72 9.64 -12.24 -7.53
C ALA A 72 8.40 -11.33 -7.52
N TYR A 73 8.63 -10.04 -7.30
CA TYR A 73 7.58 -9.01 -7.29
C TYR A 73 7.80 -8.00 -8.42
N SER A 74 6.70 -7.50 -8.99
CA SER A 74 6.71 -6.38 -9.91
C SER A 74 6.96 -5.06 -9.17
N GLN A 75 7.44 -4.03 -9.87
CA GLN A 75 7.47 -2.66 -9.34
C GLN A 75 6.11 -1.96 -9.47
N GLU A 76 5.28 -2.43 -10.41
CA GLU A 76 3.94 -1.91 -10.67
C GLU A 76 2.87 -2.86 -10.10
N PRO A 77 1.70 -2.34 -9.69
CA PRO A 77 0.56 -3.18 -9.34
C PRO A 77 0.19 -4.13 -10.46
N ARG A 78 -0.44 -5.24 -10.09
CA ARG A 78 -1.01 -6.18 -11.05
C ARG A 78 -1.98 -5.46 -12.00
N PRO A 79 -1.89 -5.72 -13.31
CA PRO A 79 -2.70 -5.02 -14.31
C PRO A 79 -4.18 -5.43 -14.31
N ASP A 80 -4.55 -6.52 -13.64
CA ASP A 80 -5.94 -7.01 -13.55
C ASP A 80 -6.74 -6.38 -12.40
N LEU A 81 -6.12 -5.52 -11.58
CA LEU A 81 -6.78 -4.86 -10.46
C LEU A 81 -7.46 -3.57 -10.92
N GLU A 82 -8.73 -3.42 -10.58
CA GLU A 82 -9.50 -2.20 -10.86
C GLU A 82 -9.11 -1.08 -9.87
N VAL A 83 -8.97 0.14 -10.39
CA VAL A 83 -8.69 1.33 -9.59
C VAL A 83 -10.01 1.88 -9.05
N GLU A 84 -10.15 1.92 -7.72
CA GLU A 84 -11.30 2.54 -7.05
C GLU A 84 -11.16 4.06 -7.00
N ARG A 85 -9.98 4.55 -6.60
CA ARG A 85 -9.65 5.98 -6.55
C ARG A 85 -8.14 6.21 -6.45
N THR A 86 -7.73 7.44 -6.73
CA THR A 86 -6.35 7.90 -6.58
C THR A 86 -6.28 9.18 -5.75
N LEU A 87 -5.18 9.36 -5.03
CA LEU A 87 -4.83 10.57 -4.31
C LEU A 87 -3.38 10.94 -4.60
N ARG A 88 -3.10 12.21 -4.86
CA ARG A 88 -1.74 12.75 -4.95
C ARG A 88 -1.53 13.81 -3.88
N GLY A 89 -0.33 13.85 -3.33
CA GLY A 89 0.00 14.80 -2.28
C GLY A 89 1.48 14.80 -1.95
N ARG A 90 1.88 15.77 -1.13
CA ARG A 90 3.22 15.87 -0.56
C ARG A 90 3.23 15.40 0.88
N VAL A 91 4.20 14.58 1.26
CA VAL A 91 4.33 14.07 2.64
C VAL A 91 4.76 15.20 3.57
N VAL A 92 3.95 15.49 4.58
CA VAL A 92 4.28 16.48 5.63
C VAL A 92 4.59 15.83 6.97
N ALA A 93 4.05 14.63 7.23
CA ALA A 93 4.46 13.77 8.33
C ALA A 93 4.34 12.30 7.95
N CYS A 94 5.24 11.46 8.47
CA CYS A 94 5.21 10.01 8.32
C CYS A 94 5.52 9.36 9.67
N THR A 95 4.57 8.60 10.19
CA THR A 95 4.74 7.84 11.44
C THR A 95 4.66 6.36 11.11
N VAL A 96 5.77 5.63 11.31
CA VAL A 96 5.80 4.17 11.17
C VAL A 96 5.80 3.55 12.57
N VAL A 97 4.81 2.71 12.84
CA VAL A 97 4.64 2.06 14.16
C VAL A 97 4.75 0.55 14.03
N SER A 98 5.40 -0.07 15.02
CA SER A 98 5.35 -1.53 15.21
C SER A 98 4.26 -1.84 16.22
N VAL A 99 3.20 -2.50 15.78
CA VAL A 99 2.10 -2.91 16.66
C VAL A 99 2.46 -4.25 17.29
N THR A 100 2.51 -4.25 18.61
CA THR A 100 2.88 -5.45 19.38
C THR A 100 1.65 -6.36 19.54
N LEU A 101 1.62 -7.45 18.77
CA LEU A 101 0.72 -8.59 18.93
C LEU A 101 1.53 -9.88 19.06
N ALA A 102 0.88 -11.05 19.05
CA ALA A 102 1.57 -12.35 19.01
C ALA A 102 2.51 -12.47 17.80
N GLU A 103 2.14 -11.87 16.67
CA GLU A 103 3.01 -11.61 15.53
C GLU A 103 3.11 -10.09 15.34
N PRO A 104 4.31 -9.48 15.47
CA PRO A 104 4.45 -8.04 15.29
C PRO A 104 4.13 -7.67 13.85
N TYR A 105 3.29 -6.67 13.66
CA TYR A 105 2.97 -6.12 12.35
C TYR A 105 3.20 -4.61 12.35
N GLN A 106 3.54 -4.05 11.19
CA GLN A 106 3.89 -2.63 11.06
C GLN A 106 2.79 -1.87 10.32
N GLN A 107 2.53 -0.64 10.75
CA GLN A 107 1.57 0.28 10.15
C GLN A 107 2.23 1.63 9.90
N THR A 108 1.64 2.40 8.98
CA THR A 108 2.09 3.76 8.67
C THR A 108 0.92 4.72 8.76
N LEU A 109 1.15 5.91 9.33
CA LEU A 109 0.22 7.04 9.24
C LEU A 109 0.92 8.15 8.46
N LEU A 110 0.34 8.54 7.32
CA LEU A 110 0.80 9.66 6.52
C LEU A 110 -0.09 10.87 6.77
N LEU A 111 0.53 12.03 6.93
CA LEU A 111 -0.15 13.31 6.73
C LEU A 111 0.36 13.87 5.40
N LEU A 112 -0.58 14.16 4.50
CA LEU A 112 -0.30 14.65 3.16
C LEU A 112 -0.91 16.03 2.98
N ASP A 113 -0.20 16.92 2.29
CA ASP A 113 -0.82 18.09 1.66
C ASP A 113 -1.24 17.71 0.24
N GLU A 114 -2.55 17.63 0.01
CA GLU A 114 -3.13 17.30 -1.29
C GLU A 114 -2.74 18.34 -2.35
N GLU A 115 -2.39 17.83 -3.53
CA GLU A 115 -2.07 18.61 -4.74
C GLU A 115 -3.33 19.04 -5.50
#